data_AF-A0A7S0Z397-F1
#
_entry.id   AF-A0A7S0Z397-F1
#
_cell.length_a   1.000
_cell.length_b   1.000
_cell.length_c   1.000
_cell.angle_alpha   90.00
_cell.angle_beta   90.00
_cell.angle_gamma   90.00
#
_symmetry.space_group_name_H-M   'P 1'
#
loop_
_entity.id
_entity.type
_entity.pdbx_description
1 polymer ?
#
loop_
_entity_poly.entity_id
_entity_poly.type
_entity_poly.pdbx_seq_one_letter_code
_entity_poly.pdbx_strand_id
1 'polypeptide(L)'
;MKSIRMIGTAVVALGLAMGASAQSGDPISESAAVYGTYQSDVTDVKEKPFASAKDIDHALNSLGGHNPDQLSKGWISYSALIASQDPEYRAAVRDIASFYGNDALLTGLKNDVRYARQLSGGDNAVSSSLAATEADSQRLSATAAYVKEQAYSLQGSGWAKAKIGNSGAKATRLNSIQTVGTPARGQLISAFSASDIDSILAGAGRSGAPSLWDNVSGAADAIRFPAAVTSGLGLSKKKRVQYGKEPVADQIATLAAYRILGQTAASSSQVNSAMAERETRGCLNMANLNLQQCVAAANQQYEVPFCIGEHALADVGQCIGGVYQ
;
A
#
# COMPACT_ATOMS: atom_id res chain seq x y z
N MET A 1 64.63 -23.41 -45.38
CA MET A 1 63.54 -24.15 -44.71
C MET A 1 63.16 -23.38 -43.45
N LYS A 2 61.89 -22.96 -43.37
CA LYS A 2 61.32 -22.10 -42.31
C LYS A 2 61.20 -22.87 -41.00
N SER A 3 61.69 -22.31 -39.90
CA SER A 3 61.24 -22.66 -38.54
C SER A 3 60.74 -21.39 -37.87
N ILE A 4 59.41 -21.27 -37.79
CA ILE A 4 58.69 -20.24 -37.05
C ILE A 4 58.62 -20.70 -35.59
N ARG A 5 59.19 -19.91 -34.66
CA ARG A 5 58.96 -20.04 -33.23
C ARG A 5 57.85 -19.06 -32.84
N MET A 6 56.72 -19.60 -32.36
CA MET A 6 55.65 -18.82 -31.73
C MET A 6 56.14 -18.25 -30.40
N ILE A 7 55.98 -16.94 -30.21
CA ILE A 7 56.05 -16.27 -28.91
C ILE A 7 54.60 -16.06 -28.47
N GLY A 8 54.20 -16.72 -27.39
CA GLY A 8 52.89 -16.53 -26.77
C GLY A 8 52.86 -15.23 -25.97
N THR A 9 52.00 -14.30 -26.37
CA THR A 9 51.63 -13.12 -25.58
C THR A 9 50.52 -13.48 -24.60
N ALA A 10 50.84 -13.45 -23.30
CA ALA A 10 49.86 -13.49 -22.24
C ALA A 10 49.12 -12.15 -22.15
N VAL A 11 47.81 -12.14 -22.40
CA VAL A 11 46.95 -10.99 -22.15
C VAL A 11 46.34 -11.16 -20.75
N VAL A 12 46.79 -10.31 -19.82
CA VAL A 12 46.17 -10.17 -18.50
C VAL A 12 44.93 -9.30 -18.68
N ALA A 13 43.74 -9.92 -18.65
CA ALA A 13 42.48 -9.19 -18.59
C ALA A 13 42.28 -8.65 -17.17
N LEU A 14 42.50 -7.35 -16.97
CA LEU A 14 41.99 -6.64 -15.79
C LEU A 14 40.46 -6.60 -15.89
N GLY A 15 39.79 -7.45 -15.12
CA GLY A 15 38.35 -7.35 -14.89
C GLY A 15 38.04 -6.10 -14.06
N LEU A 16 37.51 -5.07 -14.71
CA LEU A 16 36.79 -3.99 -14.04
C LEU A 16 35.49 -4.58 -13.47
N ALA A 17 35.52 -5.01 -12.22
CA ALA A 17 34.32 -5.24 -11.44
C ALA A 17 33.64 -3.88 -11.22
N MET A 18 32.75 -3.51 -12.14
CA MET A 18 31.76 -2.47 -11.90
C MET A 18 30.89 -3.00 -10.76
N GLY A 19 31.18 -2.53 -9.54
CA GLY A 19 30.26 -2.67 -8.43
C GLY A 19 28.95 -2.01 -8.83
N ALA A 20 27.96 -2.82 -9.18
CA ALA A 20 26.58 -2.38 -9.15
C ALA A 20 26.31 -2.04 -7.69
N SER A 21 26.42 -0.76 -7.34
CA SER A 21 25.78 -0.23 -6.14
C SER A 21 24.30 -0.58 -6.29
N ALA A 22 23.84 -1.62 -5.59
CA ALA A 22 22.43 -1.85 -5.40
C ALA A 22 21.88 -0.56 -4.81
N GLN A 23 21.22 0.23 -5.64
CA GLN A 23 20.54 1.44 -5.21
C GLN A 23 19.48 0.93 -4.23
N SER A 24 19.72 1.09 -2.92
CA SER A 24 18.71 0.76 -1.92
C SER A 24 17.47 1.55 -2.29
N GLY A 25 16.38 0.85 -2.62
CA GLY A 25 15.15 1.52 -3.05
C GLY A 25 14.63 2.46 -1.97
N ASP A 26 13.79 3.40 -2.36
CA ASP A 26 13.14 4.30 -1.40
C ASP A 26 12.22 3.47 -0.49
N PRO A 27 12.51 3.36 0.84
CA PRO A 27 11.71 2.54 1.74
C PRO A 27 10.25 2.98 1.82
N ILE A 28 9.93 4.26 1.60
CA ILE A 28 8.55 4.75 1.56
C ILE A 28 7.84 4.21 0.32
N SER A 29 8.49 4.27 -0.85
CA SER A 29 7.95 3.75 -2.10
C SER A 29 7.81 2.21 -2.09
N GLU A 30 8.80 1.50 -1.54
CA GLU A 30 8.75 0.04 -1.38
C GLU A 30 7.62 -0.38 -0.43
N SER A 31 7.43 0.34 0.68
CA SER A 31 6.34 0.07 1.60
C SER A 31 4.98 0.39 0.95
N ALA A 32 4.86 1.52 0.24
CA ALA A 32 3.64 1.86 -0.52
C ALA A 32 3.27 0.78 -1.56
N ALA A 33 4.26 0.13 -2.17
CA ALA A 33 4.04 -0.99 -3.09
C ALA A 33 3.40 -2.22 -2.42
N VAL A 34 3.58 -2.43 -1.11
CA VAL A 34 2.86 -3.47 -0.34
C VAL A 34 1.37 -3.13 -0.29
N TYR A 35 1.02 -1.89 0.01
CA TYR A 35 -0.40 -1.46 0.00
C TYR A 35 -1.00 -1.52 -1.40
N GLY A 36 -0.24 -1.13 -2.42
CA GLY A 36 -0.64 -1.32 -3.81
C GLY A 36 -0.88 -2.80 -4.15
N THR A 37 -0.14 -3.72 -3.54
CA THR A 37 -0.29 -5.16 -3.79
C THR A 37 -1.62 -5.65 -3.25
N TYR A 38 -1.96 -5.27 -2.02
CA TYR A 38 -3.28 -5.50 -1.45
C TYR A 38 -4.39 -4.92 -2.35
N GLN A 39 -4.26 -3.68 -2.80
CA GLN A 39 -5.25 -3.05 -3.67
C GLN A 39 -5.38 -3.73 -5.04
N SER A 40 -4.29 -4.28 -5.57
CA SER A 40 -4.29 -5.11 -6.78
C SER A 40 -4.98 -6.45 -6.53
N ASP A 41 -4.79 -7.09 -5.37
CA ASP A 41 -5.52 -8.31 -4.99
C ASP A 41 -7.04 -8.04 -4.90
N VAL A 42 -7.43 -6.84 -4.45
CA VAL A 42 -8.84 -6.40 -4.42
C VAL A 42 -9.40 -6.29 -5.84
N THR A 43 -8.62 -5.75 -6.79
CA THR A 43 -9.00 -5.73 -8.22
C THR A 43 -9.19 -7.14 -8.76
N ASP A 44 -8.22 -8.03 -8.51
CA ASP A 44 -8.23 -9.39 -9.03
C ASP A 44 -9.47 -10.17 -8.61
N VAL A 45 -9.95 -9.98 -7.37
CA VAL A 45 -11.17 -10.63 -6.84
C VAL A 45 -12.46 -10.03 -7.43
N LYS A 46 -12.48 -8.73 -7.73
CA LYS A 46 -13.63 -8.09 -8.37
C LYS A 46 -13.82 -8.56 -9.82
N GLU A 47 -12.72 -8.77 -10.54
CA GLU A 47 -12.72 -9.14 -11.96
C GLU A 47 -13.00 -10.62 -12.23
N LYS A 48 -12.79 -11.51 -11.25
CA LYS A 48 -12.88 -12.97 -11.42
C LYS A 48 -13.92 -13.56 -10.46
N PRO A 49 -15.17 -13.81 -10.90
CA PRO A 49 -16.16 -14.52 -10.11
C PRO A 49 -15.65 -15.89 -9.65
N PHE A 50 -16.07 -16.34 -8.47
CA PHE A 50 -15.65 -17.62 -7.94
C PHE A 50 -16.29 -18.79 -8.71
N ALA A 51 -15.49 -19.52 -9.48
CA ALA A 51 -15.95 -20.66 -10.25
C ALA A 51 -15.64 -22.01 -9.56
N SER A 52 -14.77 -22.01 -8.55
CA SER A 52 -14.33 -23.21 -7.84
C SER A 52 -13.86 -22.93 -6.42
N ALA A 53 -13.73 -23.99 -5.61
CA ALA A 53 -13.10 -23.91 -4.28
C ALA A 53 -11.65 -23.43 -4.34
N LYS A 54 -10.94 -23.70 -5.46
CA LYS A 54 -9.56 -23.23 -5.66
C LYS A 54 -9.51 -21.71 -5.85
N ASP A 55 -10.51 -21.12 -6.52
CA ASP A 55 -10.58 -19.66 -6.69
C ASP A 55 -10.85 -18.97 -5.36
N ILE A 56 -11.72 -19.55 -4.54
CA ILE A 56 -11.99 -19.09 -3.17
C ILE A 56 -10.71 -19.17 -2.32
N ASP A 57 -9.99 -20.29 -2.37
CA ASP A 57 -8.73 -20.45 -1.64
C ASP A 57 -7.66 -19.47 -2.11
N HIS A 58 -7.56 -19.24 -3.42
CA HIS A 58 -6.64 -18.25 -3.96
C HIS A 58 -6.95 -16.85 -3.43
N ALA A 59 -8.22 -16.41 -3.52
CA ALA A 59 -8.66 -15.12 -3.01
C ALA A 59 -8.46 -14.99 -1.50
N LEU A 60 -8.72 -16.05 -0.73
CA LEU A 60 -8.48 -16.06 0.71
C LEU A 60 -7.01 -15.81 1.03
N ASN A 61 -6.09 -16.46 0.32
CA ASN A 61 -4.66 -16.29 0.58
C ASN A 61 -4.14 -14.95 0.07
N SER A 62 -4.63 -14.45 -1.08
CA SER A 62 -4.14 -13.19 -1.65
C SER A 62 -4.65 -11.98 -0.85
N LEU A 63 -5.94 -11.91 -0.53
CA LEU A 63 -6.51 -10.81 0.25
C LEU A 63 -6.28 -10.97 1.76
N GLY A 64 -6.49 -12.18 2.26
CA GLY A 64 -6.38 -12.46 3.69
C GLY A 64 -4.95 -12.68 4.16
N GLY A 65 -3.98 -12.89 3.25
CA GLY A 65 -2.59 -13.21 3.61
C GLY A 65 -1.71 -12.00 3.96
N HIS A 66 -2.25 -10.79 3.92
CA HIS A 66 -1.48 -9.58 4.22
C HIS A 66 -1.15 -9.48 5.71
N ASN A 67 0.11 -9.16 6.00
CA ASN A 67 0.57 -8.94 7.36
C ASN A 67 0.11 -7.55 7.85
N PRO A 68 -0.47 -7.43 9.06
CA PRO A 68 -1.08 -6.18 9.50
C PRO A 68 -0.06 -5.06 9.75
N ASP A 69 1.18 -5.39 10.14
CA ASP A 69 2.26 -4.40 10.28
C ASP A 69 2.73 -3.90 8.92
N GLN A 70 2.97 -4.82 7.97
CA GLN A 70 3.38 -4.46 6.61
C GLN A 70 2.29 -3.66 5.89
N LEU A 71 1.03 -4.05 6.03
CA LEU A 71 -0.11 -3.36 5.40
C LEU A 71 -0.32 -1.96 6.00
N SER A 72 -0.22 -1.82 7.33
CA SER A 72 -0.31 -0.52 8.01
C SER A 72 0.81 0.42 7.53
N LYS A 73 2.06 -0.05 7.53
CA LYS A 73 3.23 0.70 7.03
C LYS A 73 3.06 1.08 5.56
N GLY A 74 2.56 0.16 4.74
CA GLY A 74 2.34 0.42 3.33
C GLY A 74 1.27 1.49 3.09
N TRP A 75 0.16 1.42 3.83
CA TRP A 75 -0.91 2.40 3.73
C TRP A 75 -0.46 3.80 4.14
N ILE A 76 0.26 3.94 5.27
CA ILE A 76 0.75 5.25 5.70
C ILE A 76 1.84 5.80 4.77
N SER A 77 2.65 4.92 4.17
CA SER A 77 3.65 5.31 3.17
C SER A 77 3.00 5.80 1.89
N TYR A 78 2.00 5.08 1.37
CA TYR A 78 1.21 5.51 0.22
C TYR A 78 0.51 6.86 0.49
N SER A 79 -0.05 7.02 1.69
CA SER A 79 -0.64 8.27 2.18
C SER A 79 0.37 9.43 2.18
N ALA A 80 1.58 9.19 2.68
CA ALA A 80 2.67 10.16 2.67
C ALA A 80 3.14 10.53 1.25
N LEU A 81 3.18 9.56 0.32
CA LEU A 81 3.51 9.85 -1.08
C LEU A 81 2.49 10.79 -1.72
N ILE A 82 1.20 10.65 -1.42
CA ILE A 82 0.14 11.59 -1.85
C ILE A 82 0.31 12.94 -1.19
N ALA A 83 0.46 12.98 0.14
CA ALA A 83 0.64 14.22 0.88
C ALA A 83 1.86 15.03 0.40
N SER A 84 2.93 14.34 0.00
CA SER A 84 4.14 14.98 -0.55
C SER A 84 3.90 15.73 -1.86
N GLN A 85 2.77 15.49 -2.54
CA GLN A 85 2.41 16.17 -3.79
C GLN A 85 1.79 17.56 -3.57
N ASP A 86 1.44 17.94 -2.35
CA ASP A 86 0.93 19.28 -2.06
C ASP A 86 2.03 20.34 -2.34
N PRO A 87 1.78 21.32 -3.22
CA PRO A 87 2.81 22.24 -3.68
C PRO A 87 3.23 23.24 -2.59
N GLU A 88 2.30 23.67 -1.73
CA GLU A 88 2.58 24.61 -0.64
C GLU A 88 3.44 23.93 0.42
N TYR A 89 3.05 22.70 0.79
CA TYR A 89 3.79 21.87 1.73
C TYR A 89 5.19 21.54 1.25
N ARG A 90 5.30 21.12 -0.01
CA ARG A 90 6.58 20.82 -0.65
C ARG A 90 7.50 22.04 -0.69
N ALA A 91 6.96 23.22 -0.97
CA ALA A 91 7.72 24.47 -0.92
C ALA A 91 8.19 24.76 0.51
N ALA A 92 7.30 24.71 1.51
CA ALA A 92 7.62 24.99 2.91
C ALA A 92 8.73 24.07 3.46
N VAL A 93 8.67 22.76 3.16
CA VAL A 93 9.70 21.79 3.56
C VAL A 93 11.05 22.13 2.92
N ARG A 94 11.07 22.46 1.62
CA ARG A 94 12.29 22.83 0.91
C ARG A 94 12.88 24.16 1.38
N ASP A 95 12.02 25.14 1.67
CA ASP A 95 12.45 26.45 2.15
C ASP A 95 13.15 26.33 3.50
N ILE A 96 12.58 25.59 4.46
CA ILE A 96 13.20 25.35 5.77
C ILE A 96 14.54 24.60 5.60
N ALA A 97 14.56 23.56 4.77
CA ALA A 97 15.79 22.82 4.48
C ALA A 97 16.88 23.71 3.86
N SER A 98 16.50 24.62 2.96
CA SER A 98 17.44 25.53 2.31
C SER A 98 17.98 26.60 3.25
N PHE A 99 17.18 27.06 4.21
CA PHE A 99 17.53 28.15 5.11
C PHE A 99 18.29 27.67 6.36
N TYR A 100 17.85 26.56 6.97
CA TYR A 100 18.41 26.03 8.22
C TYR A 100 19.25 24.77 8.05
N GLY A 101 19.25 24.16 6.86
CA GLY A 101 19.87 22.87 6.58
C GLY A 101 18.96 21.67 6.91
N ASN A 102 19.24 20.54 6.26
CA ASN A 102 18.48 19.29 6.46
C ASN A 102 18.54 18.81 7.92
N ASP A 103 19.69 18.90 8.57
CA ASP A 103 19.88 18.38 9.94
C ASP A 103 18.98 19.09 10.97
N ALA A 104 18.79 20.40 10.82
CA ALA A 104 17.92 21.19 11.70
C ALA A 104 16.45 20.76 11.54
N LEU A 105 15.99 20.61 10.29
CA LEU A 105 14.66 20.13 9.96
C LEU A 105 14.42 18.71 10.49
N LEU A 106 15.36 17.79 10.24
CA LEU A 106 15.28 16.40 10.72
C LEU A 106 15.26 16.32 12.25
N THR A 107 16.01 17.18 12.93
CA THR A 107 15.98 17.31 14.39
C THR A 107 14.59 17.78 14.87
N GLY A 108 13.99 18.76 14.19
CA GLY A 108 12.62 19.20 14.45
C GLY A 108 11.61 18.05 14.31
N LEU A 109 11.66 17.34 13.17
CA LEU A 109 10.79 16.18 12.89
C LEU A 109 10.96 15.04 13.91
N LYS A 110 12.17 14.84 14.40
CA LYS A 110 12.47 13.82 15.42
C LYS A 110 11.93 14.21 16.80
N ASN A 111 12.01 15.49 17.15
CA ASN A 111 11.67 15.97 18.49
C ASN A 111 10.17 16.25 18.66
N ASP A 112 9.49 16.63 17.58
CA ASP A 112 8.05 16.86 17.58
C ASP A 112 7.41 16.30 16.30
N VAL A 113 6.60 15.25 16.47
CA VAL A 113 5.88 14.61 15.36
C VAL A 113 4.89 15.57 14.67
N ARG A 114 4.39 16.59 15.40
CA ARG A 114 3.46 17.60 14.86
C ARG A 114 4.16 18.62 13.99
N TYR A 115 5.48 18.76 14.11
CA TYR A 115 6.26 19.81 13.47
C TYR A 115 6.01 19.84 11.96
N ALA A 116 6.05 18.68 11.32
CA ALA A 116 5.77 18.53 9.90
C ALA A 116 4.40 19.07 9.52
N ARG A 117 3.33 18.78 10.27
CA ARG A 117 1.98 19.21 9.89
C ARG A 117 1.74 20.70 10.13
N GLN A 118 2.52 21.33 11.00
CA GLN A 118 2.44 22.78 11.29
C GLN A 118 3.08 23.66 10.21
N LEU A 119 3.85 23.09 9.28
CA LEU A 119 4.40 23.85 8.16
C LEU A 119 3.27 24.33 7.23
N SER A 120 3.53 25.39 6.47
CA SER A 120 2.59 25.88 5.45
C SER A 120 2.15 24.73 4.54
N GLY A 121 0.86 24.62 4.24
CA GLY A 121 0.30 23.52 3.45
C GLY A 121 0.20 22.16 4.16
N GLY A 122 0.72 21.99 5.39
CA GLY A 122 0.74 20.68 6.07
C GLY A 122 -0.65 20.05 6.28
N ASP A 123 -1.64 20.84 6.70
CA ASP A 123 -3.02 20.38 6.81
C ASP A 123 -3.65 20.08 5.43
N ASN A 124 -3.26 20.80 4.36
CA ASN A 124 -3.74 20.54 3.00
C ASN A 124 -3.16 19.24 2.44
N ALA A 125 -1.88 18.99 2.68
CA ALA A 125 -1.17 17.76 2.32
C ALA A 125 -1.83 16.54 2.96
N VAL A 126 -2.07 16.58 4.29
CA VAL A 126 -2.80 15.52 4.99
C VAL A 126 -4.22 15.39 4.45
N SER A 127 -4.95 16.49 4.27
CA SER A 127 -6.32 16.45 3.74
C SER A 127 -6.41 15.74 2.39
N SER A 128 -5.42 15.93 1.52
CA SER A 128 -5.34 15.26 0.21
C SER A 128 -5.13 13.75 0.36
N SER A 129 -4.25 13.32 1.26
CA SER A 129 -4.06 11.91 1.59
C SER A 129 -5.32 11.26 2.18
N LEU A 130 -6.06 11.99 3.03
CA LEU A 130 -7.33 11.50 3.59
C LEU A 130 -8.42 11.36 2.52
N ALA A 131 -8.44 12.24 1.52
CA ALA A 131 -9.37 12.12 0.39
C ALA A 131 -9.12 10.84 -0.42
N ALA A 132 -7.85 10.53 -0.70
CA ALA A 132 -7.49 9.27 -1.36
C ALA A 132 -7.86 8.04 -0.51
N THR A 133 -7.60 8.12 0.81
CA THR A 133 -7.95 7.04 1.75
C THR A 133 -9.45 6.80 1.82
N GLU A 134 -10.27 7.86 1.75
CA GLU A 134 -11.72 7.71 1.68
C GLU A 134 -12.17 6.99 0.41
N ALA A 135 -11.64 7.38 -0.74
CA ALA A 135 -11.95 6.72 -2.01
C ALA A 135 -11.57 5.23 -1.97
N ASP A 136 -10.41 4.92 -1.40
CA ASP A 136 -9.92 3.56 -1.21
C ASP A 136 -10.79 2.75 -0.23
N SER A 137 -11.22 3.36 0.89
CA SER A 137 -12.13 2.73 1.86
C SER A 137 -13.52 2.43 1.28
N GLN A 138 -14.07 3.36 0.47
CA GLN A 138 -15.32 3.15 -0.25
C GLN A 138 -15.21 2.02 -1.27
N ARG A 139 -14.09 1.96 -2.00
CA ARG A 139 -13.79 0.87 -2.94
C ARG A 139 -13.74 -0.49 -2.24
N LEU A 140 -13.09 -0.58 -1.08
CA LEU A 140 -13.04 -1.81 -0.27
C LEU A 140 -14.44 -2.22 0.21
N SER A 141 -15.24 -1.26 0.68
CA SER A 141 -16.63 -1.51 1.12
C SER A 141 -17.52 -2.01 -0.03
N ALA A 142 -17.38 -1.43 -1.23
CA ALA A 142 -18.12 -1.87 -2.42
C ALA A 142 -17.69 -3.27 -2.87
N THR A 143 -16.38 -3.55 -2.84
CA THR A 143 -15.85 -4.88 -3.19
C THR A 143 -16.25 -5.94 -2.17
N ALA A 144 -16.26 -5.58 -0.88
CA ALA A 144 -16.79 -6.44 0.19
C ALA A 144 -18.25 -6.83 -0.06
N ALA A 145 -19.10 -5.86 -0.40
CA ALA A 145 -20.50 -6.13 -0.73
C ALA A 145 -20.63 -7.07 -1.94
N TYR A 146 -19.86 -6.84 -2.99
CA TYR A 146 -19.82 -7.72 -4.16
C TYR A 146 -19.40 -9.16 -3.82
N VAL A 147 -18.33 -9.33 -3.04
CA VAL A 147 -17.83 -10.64 -2.62
C VAL A 147 -18.83 -11.37 -1.72
N LYS A 148 -19.52 -10.65 -0.82
CA LYS A 148 -20.61 -11.22 0.00
C LYS A 148 -21.81 -11.64 -0.86
N GLU A 149 -22.15 -10.88 -1.89
CA GLU A 149 -23.20 -11.24 -2.85
C GLU A 149 -22.86 -12.52 -3.63
N GLN A 150 -21.58 -12.68 -4.03
CA GLN A 150 -21.09 -13.92 -4.62
C GLN A 150 -21.26 -15.10 -3.64
N ALA A 151 -20.98 -14.90 -2.35
CA ALA A 151 -21.19 -15.91 -1.32
C ALA A 151 -22.65 -16.40 -1.26
N TYR A 152 -23.62 -15.48 -1.32
CA TYR A 152 -25.05 -15.81 -1.37
C TYR A 152 -25.42 -16.55 -2.66
N SER A 153 -24.95 -16.06 -3.80
CA SER A 153 -25.21 -16.69 -5.11
C SER A 153 -24.68 -18.13 -5.17
N LEU A 154 -23.51 -18.39 -4.57
CA LEU A 154 -22.89 -19.71 -4.53
C LEU A 154 -23.69 -20.74 -3.72
N GLN A 155 -24.61 -20.34 -2.85
CA GLN A 155 -25.50 -21.28 -2.14
C GLN A 155 -26.37 -22.10 -3.12
N GLY A 156 -26.63 -21.56 -4.31
CA GLY A 156 -27.30 -22.28 -5.40
C GLY A 156 -26.44 -23.36 -6.06
N SER A 157 -25.10 -23.30 -5.92
CA SER A 157 -24.16 -24.18 -6.61
C SER A 157 -23.90 -25.48 -5.83
N GLY A 158 -24.01 -26.62 -6.52
CA GLY A 158 -23.76 -27.95 -5.93
C GLY A 158 -22.34 -28.11 -5.38
N TRP A 159 -21.32 -27.62 -6.11
CA TRP A 159 -19.93 -27.73 -5.66
C TRP A 159 -19.64 -26.83 -4.47
N ALA A 160 -20.29 -25.67 -4.36
CA ALA A 160 -20.01 -24.71 -3.31
C ALA A 160 -20.67 -25.08 -1.97
N LYS A 161 -21.71 -25.91 -2.01
CA LYS A 161 -22.31 -26.56 -0.83
C LYS A 161 -21.47 -27.71 -0.28
N ALA A 162 -20.41 -28.11 -0.98
CA ALA A 162 -19.53 -29.17 -0.49
C ALA A 162 -18.89 -28.75 0.84
N LYS A 163 -18.72 -29.71 1.76
CA LYS A 163 -18.02 -29.47 3.02
C LYS A 163 -16.56 -29.14 2.75
N ILE A 164 -16.02 -28.21 3.53
CA ILE A 164 -14.60 -27.83 3.49
C ILE A 164 -13.67 -28.96 3.97
N GLY A 165 -14.20 -29.89 4.78
CA GLY A 165 -13.44 -31.00 5.35
C GLY A 165 -12.61 -30.57 6.55
N ASN A 166 -11.60 -29.71 6.36
CA ASN A 166 -10.74 -29.20 7.43
C ASN A 166 -10.58 -27.67 7.37
N SER A 167 -11.57 -26.95 7.88
CA SER A 167 -11.58 -25.48 7.97
C SER A 167 -10.52 -24.95 8.93
N GLY A 168 -10.24 -25.67 10.01
CA GLY A 168 -9.17 -25.36 10.95
C GLY A 168 -7.80 -25.29 10.27
N ALA A 169 -7.48 -26.26 9.41
CA ALA A 169 -6.23 -26.24 8.65
C ALA A 169 -6.15 -25.06 7.67
N LYS A 170 -7.27 -24.64 7.07
CA LYS A 170 -7.30 -23.42 6.24
C LYS A 170 -6.99 -22.17 7.07
N ALA A 171 -7.59 -22.02 8.24
CA ALA A 171 -7.31 -20.92 9.15
C ALA A 171 -5.86 -20.93 9.67
N THR A 172 -5.30 -22.09 10.03
CA THR A 172 -3.89 -22.22 10.43
C THR A 172 -2.95 -21.83 9.29
N ARG A 173 -3.24 -22.28 8.06
CA ARG A 173 -2.45 -21.89 6.88
C ARG A 173 -2.52 -20.39 6.64
N LEU A 174 -3.71 -19.80 6.74
CA LEU A 174 -3.90 -18.36 6.60
C LEU A 174 -3.10 -17.57 7.64
N ASN A 175 -3.13 -17.98 8.91
CA ASN A 175 -2.32 -17.37 9.97
C ASN A 175 -0.81 -17.45 9.66
N SER A 176 -0.33 -18.58 9.12
CA SER A 176 1.06 -18.72 8.70
C SER A 176 1.41 -17.74 7.57
N ILE A 177 0.52 -17.54 6.60
CA ILE A 177 0.73 -16.59 5.50
C ILE A 177 0.76 -15.16 6.05
N GLN A 178 -0.19 -14.79 6.91
CA GLN A 178 -0.25 -13.47 7.55
C GLN A 178 0.98 -13.17 8.41
N THR A 179 1.55 -14.18 9.07
CA THR A 179 2.76 -14.03 9.88
C THR A 179 3.98 -13.69 9.03
N VAL A 180 4.13 -14.36 7.87
CA VAL A 180 5.23 -14.11 6.92
C VAL A 180 5.01 -12.79 6.16
N GLY A 181 3.75 -12.52 5.79
CA GLY A 181 3.35 -11.40 4.94
C GLY A 181 3.50 -11.70 3.45
N THR A 182 2.86 -10.85 2.65
CA THR A 182 2.89 -10.93 1.19
C THR A 182 3.86 -9.85 0.70
N PRO A 183 4.94 -10.22 -0.02
CA PRO A 183 5.86 -9.23 -0.56
C PRO A 183 5.17 -8.38 -1.63
N ALA A 184 5.65 -7.15 -1.81
CA ALA A 184 5.15 -6.27 -2.86
C ALA A 184 5.37 -6.90 -4.26
N ARG A 185 4.37 -6.81 -5.14
CA ARG A 185 4.52 -7.24 -6.54
C ARG A 185 5.58 -6.38 -7.23
N GLY A 186 6.47 -7.01 -8.00
CA GLY A 186 7.57 -6.31 -8.69
C GLY A 186 7.10 -5.18 -9.62
N GLN A 187 5.94 -5.33 -10.26
CA GLN A 187 5.34 -4.26 -11.08
C GLN A 187 5.01 -3.02 -10.25
N LEU A 188 4.52 -3.19 -9.01
CA LEU A 188 4.17 -2.07 -8.15
C LEU A 188 5.40 -1.39 -7.57
N ILE A 189 6.45 -2.15 -7.22
CA ILE A 189 7.74 -1.58 -6.83
C ILE A 189 8.28 -0.69 -7.97
N SER A 190 8.19 -1.19 -9.21
CA SER A 190 8.62 -0.44 -10.39
C SER A 190 7.75 0.79 -10.65
N ALA A 191 6.43 0.69 -10.46
CA ALA A 191 5.52 1.81 -10.67
C ALA A 191 5.70 2.92 -9.63
N PHE A 192 5.91 2.59 -8.35
CA PHE A 192 6.15 3.57 -7.30
C PHE A 192 7.53 4.23 -7.37
N SER A 193 8.48 3.62 -8.07
CA SER A 193 9.80 4.21 -8.35
C SER A 193 9.86 4.99 -9.66
N ALA A 194 8.81 4.96 -10.48
CA ALA A 194 8.74 5.67 -11.75
C ALA A 194 8.61 7.19 -11.54
N SER A 195 9.13 7.98 -12.48
CA SER A 195 9.15 9.45 -12.36
C SER A 195 7.78 10.11 -12.56
N ASP A 196 6.85 9.43 -13.22
CA ASP A 196 5.50 9.93 -13.54
C ASP A 196 4.47 9.68 -12.42
N ILE A 197 4.81 8.84 -11.43
CA ILE A 197 3.92 8.48 -10.32
C ILE A 197 3.44 9.69 -9.52
N ASP A 198 4.27 10.73 -9.38
CA ASP A 198 3.96 11.96 -8.64
C ASP A 198 2.68 12.63 -9.19
N SER A 199 2.53 12.67 -10.52
CA SER A 199 1.36 13.27 -11.17
C SER A 199 0.08 12.46 -10.93
N ILE A 200 0.20 11.13 -10.86
CA ILE A 200 -0.90 10.21 -10.58
C ILE A 200 -1.34 10.35 -9.13
N LEU A 201 -0.39 10.38 -8.19
CA LEU A 201 -0.64 10.55 -6.76
C LEU A 201 -1.25 11.92 -6.45
N ALA A 202 -0.81 12.98 -7.15
CA ALA A 202 -1.43 14.31 -7.06
C ALA A 202 -2.89 14.30 -7.54
N GLY A 203 -3.23 13.44 -8.52
CA GLY A 203 -4.59 13.20 -8.97
C GLY A 203 -5.43 12.45 -7.92
N ALA A 204 -4.85 11.39 -7.32
CA ALA A 204 -5.50 10.57 -6.31
C ALA A 204 -5.90 11.37 -5.05
N GLY A 205 -5.07 12.34 -4.65
CA GLY A 205 -5.33 13.19 -3.49
C GLY A 205 -6.44 14.24 -3.67
N ARG A 206 -7.06 14.34 -4.85
CA ARG A 206 -8.10 15.35 -5.09
C ARG A 206 -9.41 14.94 -4.41
N SER A 207 -10.02 15.88 -3.69
CA SER A 207 -11.32 15.66 -3.05
C SER A 207 -12.37 15.23 -4.08
N GLY A 208 -13.01 14.08 -3.83
CA GLY A 208 -14.03 13.50 -4.72
C GLY A 208 -13.48 12.73 -5.92
N ALA A 209 -12.15 12.58 -6.07
CA ALA A 209 -11.60 11.67 -7.07
C ALA A 209 -11.95 10.21 -6.72
N PRO A 210 -12.17 9.34 -7.73
CA PRO A 210 -12.27 7.90 -7.49
C PRO A 210 -10.92 7.35 -6.99
N SER A 211 -10.95 6.14 -6.45
CA SER A 211 -9.74 5.44 -6.06
C SER A 211 -8.83 5.27 -7.27
N LEU A 212 -7.52 5.53 -7.15
CA LEU A 212 -6.60 5.28 -8.27
C LEU A 212 -6.60 3.81 -8.70
N TRP A 213 -6.94 2.91 -7.78
CA TRP A 213 -6.95 1.46 -7.99
C TRP A 213 -8.11 0.99 -8.86
N ASP A 214 -9.14 1.83 -9.08
CA ASP A 214 -10.23 1.50 -10.00
C ASP A 214 -9.81 1.53 -11.47
N ASN A 215 -8.71 2.23 -11.77
CA ASN A 215 -8.19 2.37 -13.13
C ASN A 215 -6.89 1.60 -13.37
N VAL A 216 -6.46 0.79 -12.40
CA VAL A 216 -5.31 -0.10 -12.55
C VAL A 216 -5.75 -1.31 -13.36
N SER A 217 -5.44 -1.33 -14.66
CA SER A 217 -5.62 -2.52 -15.47
C SER A 217 -4.46 -3.48 -15.24
N GLY A 218 -4.72 -4.70 -14.78
CA GLY A 218 -3.74 -5.80 -14.73
C GLY A 218 -3.39 -6.39 -16.10
N ALA A 219 -3.80 -5.75 -17.20
CA ALA A 219 -3.58 -6.24 -18.55
C ALA A 219 -2.10 -6.09 -18.95
N ALA A 220 -1.40 -7.24 -18.97
CA ALA A 220 -0.03 -7.46 -19.44
C ALA A 220 1.08 -6.83 -18.59
N ASP A 221 1.60 -7.55 -17.58
CA ASP A 221 2.88 -7.41 -16.84
C ASP A 221 3.37 -5.99 -16.43
N ALA A 222 2.59 -4.95 -16.69
CA ALA A 222 2.93 -3.55 -16.53
C ALA A 222 1.66 -2.82 -16.06
N ILE A 223 1.64 -2.47 -14.78
CA ILE A 223 0.60 -1.64 -14.19
C ILE A 223 0.72 -0.24 -14.81
N ARG A 224 -0.31 0.17 -15.56
CA ARG A 224 -0.43 1.54 -16.07
C ARG A 224 -1.57 2.23 -15.33
N PHE A 225 -1.24 3.34 -14.67
CA PHE A 225 -2.25 4.26 -14.17
C PHE A 225 -2.57 5.25 -15.29
N PRO A 226 -3.80 5.30 -15.81
CA PRO A 226 -4.16 6.32 -16.78
C PRO A 226 -4.05 7.71 -16.14
N ALA A 227 -3.75 8.72 -16.96
CA ALA A 227 -3.79 10.11 -16.50
C ALA A 227 -5.16 10.40 -15.88
N ALA A 228 -5.17 10.99 -14.68
CA ALA A 228 -6.39 11.23 -13.92
C ALA A 228 -7.41 12.01 -14.77
N VAL A 229 -8.58 11.40 -15.05
CA VAL A 229 -9.67 12.06 -15.76
C VAL A 229 -10.31 13.06 -14.80
N THR A 230 -10.12 14.35 -15.07
CA THR A 230 -10.57 15.45 -14.21
C THR A 230 -12.03 15.77 -14.47
N SER A 231 -12.93 14.87 -14.10
CA SER A 231 -14.37 15.13 -14.19
C SER A 231 -14.89 15.65 -12.84
N GLY A 232 -14.91 16.97 -12.66
CA GLY A 232 -15.71 17.58 -11.59
C GLY A 232 -15.31 18.98 -11.15
N LEU A 233 -16.17 19.96 -11.42
CA LEU A 233 -16.30 21.21 -10.67
C LEU A 233 -16.98 20.94 -9.29
N GLY A 234 -16.39 20.03 -8.50
CA GLY A 234 -16.89 19.70 -7.17
C GLY A 234 -16.48 20.77 -6.16
N LEU A 235 -17.41 21.19 -5.30
CA LEU A 235 -17.07 21.95 -4.10
C LEU A 235 -16.14 21.09 -3.23
N SER A 236 -14.84 21.41 -3.24
CA SER A 236 -13.81 20.68 -2.49
C SER A 236 -14.08 20.77 -0.99
N LYS A 237 -14.77 19.76 -0.43
CA LYS A 237 -14.80 19.59 1.02
C LYS A 237 -13.44 19.05 1.44
N LYS A 238 -12.68 19.88 2.17
CA LYS A 238 -11.45 19.43 2.84
C LYS A 238 -11.81 18.30 3.79
N LYS A 239 -11.09 17.18 3.67
CA LYS A 239 -11.17 16.09 4.64
C LYS A 239 -10.45 16.50 5.90
N ARG A 240 -11.05 16.19 7.04
CA ARG A 240 -10.48 16.49 8.35
C ARG A 240 -10.05 15.19 8.99
N VAL A 241 -9.01 15.29 9.81
CA VAL A 241 -8.61 14.19 10.68
C VAL A 241 -9.72 13.97 11.69
N GLN A 242 -10.08 12.70 11.93
CA GLN A 242 -11.03 12.37 12.99
C GLN A 242 -10.42 12.71 14.35
N TYR A 243 -11.25 13.17 15.29
CA TYR A 243 -10.80 13.49 16.64
C TYR A 243 -10.10 12.30 17.30
N GLY A 244 -8.90 12.52 17.86
CA GLY A 244 -8.07 11.47 18.47
C GLY A 244 -7.15 10.74 17.49
N LYS A 245 -7.26 11.01 16.18
CA LYS A 245 -6.44 10.43 15.11
C LYS A 245 -5.34 11.37 14.61
N GLU A 246 -5.12 12.49 15.29
CA GLU A 246 -4.07 13.46 14.97
C GLU A 246 -2.67 12.83 14.84
N PRO A 247 -2.26 11.83 15.66
CA PRO A 247 -0.96 11.19 15.50
C PRO A 247 -0.73 10.57 14.11
N VAL A 248 -1.79 10.04 13.49
CA VAL A 248 -1.70 9.45 12.13
C VAL A 248 -1.42 10.55 11.10
N ALA A 249 -2.12 11.68 11.21
CA ALA A 249 -1.90 12.84 10.35
C ALA A 249 -0.50 13.44 10.50
N ASP A 250 -0.02 13.53 11.74
CA ASP A 250 1.33 14.00 12.06
C ASP A 250 2.41 13.07 11.46
N GLN A 251 2.19 11.74 11.51
CA GLN A 251 3.07 10.76 10.86
C GLN A 251 3.05 10.84 9.33
N ILE A 252 1.87 10.97 8.71
CA ILE A 252 1.73 11.16 7.25
C ILE A 252 2.52 12.39 6.80
N ALA A 253 2.35 13.53 7.48
CA ALA A 253 3.08 14.76 7.16
C ALA A 253 4.60 14.56 7.34
N THR A 254 5.02 13.91 8.42
CA THR A 254 6.45 13.63 8.69
C THR A 254 7.09 12.76 7.59
N LEU A 255 6.42 11.69 7.19
CA LEU A 255 6.89 10.83 6.09
C LEU A 255 6.88 11.57 4.74
N ALA A 256 5.89 12.43 4.50
CA ALA A 256 5.84 13.26 3.31
C ALA A 256 7.03 14.23 3.26
N ALA A 257 7.40 14.84 4.39
CA ALA A 257 8.59 15.66 4.50
C ALA A 257 9.87 14.85 4.19
N TYR A 258 10.02 13.63 4.74
CA TYR A 258 11.14 12.75 4.38
C TYR A 258 11.19 12.45 2.88
N ARG A 259 10.04 12.18 2.25
CA ARG A 259 9.96 11.98 0.79
C ARG A 259 10.39 13.23 0.01
N ILE A 260 10.01 14.43 0.46
CA ILE A 260 10.37 15.70 -0.19
C ILE A 260 11.88 15.99 -0.09
N LEU A 261 12.50 15.67 1.06
CA LEU A 261 13.93 15.86 1.30
C LEU A 261 14.80 14.83 0.57
N GLY A 262 14.23 13.67 0.23
CA GLY A 262 14.89 12.60 -0.49
C GLY A 262 15.55 11.54 0.40
N GLN A 263 15.98 10.44 -0.21
CA GLN A 263 16.38 9.19 0.45
C GLN A 263 17.57 9.33 1.40
N THR A 264 18.45 10.31 1.17
CA THR A 264 19.66 10.52 1.97
C THR A 264 19.43 11.42 3.18
N ALA A 265 18.24 12.03 3.30
CA ALA A 265 17.97 12.97 4.37
C ALA A 265 17.75 12.26 5.71
N ALA A 266 16.89 11.24 5.75
CA ALA A 266 16.59 10.50 6.98
C ALA A 266 17.22 9.11 6.98
N SER A 267 17.68 8.64 8.14
CA SER A 267 18.12 7.25 8.28
C SER A 267 16.96 6.27 8.12
N SER A 268 17.23 5.04 7.65
CA SER A 268 16.20 4.00 7.50
C SER A 268 15.47 3.71 8.83
N SER A 269 16.15 3.82 9.97
CA SER A 269 15.54 3.65 11.30
C SER A 269 14.50 4.74 11.60
N GLN A 270 14.76 5.99 11.23
CA GLN A 270 13.81 7.10 11.41
C GLN A 270 12.59 6.91 10.52
N VAL A 271 12.80 6.59 9.24
CA VAL A 271 11.70 6.33 8.30
C VAL A 271 10.85 5.14 8.80
N ASN A 272 11.48 4.03 9.19
CA ASN A 272 10.77 2.86 9.72
C ASN A 272 9.97 3.15 10.98
N SER A 273 10.49 4.00 11.87
CA SER A 273 9.77 4.44 13.07
C SER A 273 8.57 5.32 12.72
N ALA A 274 8.71 6.20 11.74
CA ALA A 274 7.62 7.08 11.29
C ALA A 274 6.51 6.33 10.54
N MET A 275 6.82 5.21 9.87
CA MET A 275 5.81 4.32 9.27
C MET A 275 5.08 3.44 10.29
N ALA A 276 5.57 3.33 11.52
CA ALA A 276 5.02 2.44 12.53
C ALA A 276 3.79 3.04 13.23
N GLU A 277 2.66 3.06 12.53
CA GLU A 277 1.37 3.47 13.09
C GLU A 277 0.75 2.30 13.88
N ARG A 278 0.45 2.52 15.17
CA ARG A 278 0.07 1.46 16.12
C ARG A 278 -1.41 1.14 16.10
N GLU A 279 -2.26 2.13 15.91
CA GLU A 279 -3.71 2.00 16.07
C GLU A 279 -4.35 1.27 14.89
N THR A 280 -4.06 1.72 13.67
CA THR A 280 -4.40 1.08 12.39
C THR A 280 -3.81 -0.31 12.33
N ARG A 281 -2.53 -0.50 12.72
CA ARG A 281 -1.94 -1.85 12.82
C ARG A 281 -2.72 -2.74 13.79
N GLY A 282 -3.14 -2.20 14.93
CA GLY A 282 -3.99 -2.91 15.90
C GLY A 282 -5.34 -3.30 15.31
N CYS A 283 -5.99 -2.37 14.60
CA CYS A 283 -7.25 -2.61 13.90
C CYS A 283 -7.10 -3.71 12.81
N LEU A 284 -6.08 -3.61 11.95
CA LEU A 284 -5.79 -4.60 10.91
C LEU A 284 -5.46 -5.97 11.51
N ASN A 285 -4.78 -6.01 12.66
CA ASN A 285 -4.54 -7.26 13.38
C ASN A 285 -5.85 -7.90 13.86
N MET A 286 -6.80 -7.09 14.35
CA MET A 286 -8.13 -7.59 14.71
C MET A 286 -8.91 -8.10 13.49
N ALA A 287 -8.85 -7.41 12.36
CA ALA A 287 -9.44 -7.87 11.09
C ALA A 287 -8.88 -9.25 10.69
N ASN A 288 -7.56 -9.44 10.78
CA ASN A 288 -6.94 -10.74 10.52
C ASN A 288 -7.39 -11.83 11.50
N LEU A 289 -7.51 -11.53 12.80
CA LEU A 289 -8.01 -12.49 13.79
C LEU A 289 -9.47 -12.87 13.53
N ASN A 290 -10.33 -11.90 13.19
CA ASN A 290 -11.72 -12.15 12.84
C ASN A 290 -11.83 -13.02 11.58
N LEU A 291 -11.00 -12.74 10.56
CA LEU A 291 -10.93 -13.54 9.34
C LEU A 291 -10.57 -15.00 9.66
N GLN A 292 -9.54 -15.22 10.47
CA GLN A 292 -9.13 -16.57 10.89
C GLN A 292 -10.26 -17.30 11.62
N GLN A 293 -10.95 -16.64 12.55
CA GLN A 293 -12.06 -17.23 13.31
C GLN A 293 -13.24 -17.57 12.42
N CYS A 294 -13.62 -16.67 11.51
CA CYS A 294 -14.69 -16.91 10.54
C CYS A 294 -14.36 -18.10 9.63
N VAL A 295 -13.13 -18.15 9.08
CA VAL A 295 -12.69 -19.27 8.22
C VAL A 295 -12.62 -20.58 8.99
N ALA A 296 -12.19 -20.58 10.25
CA ALA A 296 -12.16 -21.78 11.09
C ALA A 296 -13.57 -22.33 11.36
N ALA A 297 -14.55 -21.43 11.50
CA ALA A 297 -15.95 -21.78 11.72
C ALA A 297 -16.70 -22.17 10.42
N ALA A 298 -16.16 -21.85 9.24
CA ALA A 298 -16.77 -22.17 7.96
C ALA A 298 -16.89 -23.69 7.74
N ASN A 299 -18.06 -24.14 7.33
CA ASN A 299 -18.41 -25.52 7.07
C ASN A 299 -18.51 -25.82 5.57
N GLN A 300 -19.08 -24.90 4.79
CA GLN A 300 -19.31 -25.05 3.35
C GLN A 300 -18.46 -24.06 2.54
N GLN A 301 -18.08 -24.42 1.30
CA GLN A 301 -17.17 -23.58 0.50
C GLN A 301 -17.70 -22.15 0.29
N TYR A 302 -19.02 -21.99 0.11
CA TYR A 302 -19.62 -20.66 -0.09
C TYR A 302 -19.53 -19.73 1.13
N GLU A 303 -19.22 -20.24 2.33
CA GLU A 303 -19.12 -19.42 3.55
C GLU A 303 -17.79 -18.65 3.61
N VAL A 304 -16.73 -19.16 2.96
CA VAL A 304 -15.41 -18.52 2.97
C VAL A 304 -15.41 -17.18 2.22
N PRO A 305 -16.05 -17.03 1.04
CA PRO A 305 -16.24 -15.72 0.42
C PRO A 305 -16.89 -14.69 1.34
N PHE A 306 -17.86 -15.09 2.17
CA PHE A 306 -18.43 -14.17 3.16
C PHE A 306 -17.36 -13.69 4.15
N CYS A 307 -16.54 -14.60 4.70
CA CYS A 307 -15.43 -14.24 5.57
C CYS A 307 -14.42 -13.29 4.91
N ILE A 308 -14.09 -13.52 3.63
CA ILE A 308 -13.22 -12.63 2.84
C ILE A 308 -13.85 -11.24 2.72
N GLY A 309 -15.11 -11.18 2.30
CA GLY A 309 -15.85 -9.93 2.13
C GLY A 309 -15.94 -9.12 3.43
N GLU A 310 -16.21 -9.78 4.56
CA GLU A 310 -16.33 -9.10 5.85
C GLU A 310 -14.96 -8.68 6.39
N HIS A 311 -14.04 -9.62 6.58
CA HIS A 311 -12.86 -9.38 7.40
C HIS A 311 -11.59 -9.05 6.61
N ALA A 312 -11.49 -9.47 5.34
CA ALA A 312 -10.35 -9.13 4.49
C ALA A 312 -10.58 -7.86 3.65
N LEU A 313 -11.82 -7.34 3.60
CA LEU A 313 -12.20 -6.18 2.81
C LEU A 313 -12.94 -5.11 3.63
N ALA A 314 -14.11 -5.41 4.20
CA ALA A 314 -14.89 -4.40 4.92
C ALA A 314 -14.17 -3.91 6.20
N ASP A 315 -13.72 -4.83 7.06
CA ASP A 315 -12.98 -4.47 8.28
C ASP A 315 -11.69 -3.70 7.95
N VAL A 316 -10.94 -4.11 6.92
CA VAL A 316 -9.74 -3.39 6.47
C VAL A 316 -10.09 -1.98 6.00
N GLY A 317 -11.14 -1.83 5.20
CA GLY A 317 -11.66 -0.54 4.75
C GLY A 317 -12.09 0.36 5.90
N GLN A 318 -12.70 -0.19 6.95
CA GLN A 318 -13.02 0.54 8.17
C GLN A 318 -11.78 0.95 8.96
N CYS A 319 -10.78 0.08 9.06
CA CYS A 319 -9.53 0.39 9.77
C CYS A 319 -8.80 1.59 9.16
N ILE A 320 -8.66 1.63 7.83
CA ILE A 320 -8.00 2.75 7.15
C ILE A 320 -8.94 3.95 7.00
N GLY A 321 -10.25 3.72 6.89
CA GLY A 321 -11.25 4.78 6.72
C GLY A 321 -11.58 5.52 8.02
N GLY A 322 -11.38 4.88 9.16
CA GLY A 322 -11.63 5.43 10.49
C GLY A 322 -10.59 6.44 10.97
N VAL A 323 -9.90 7.14 10.06
CA VAL A 323 -8.92 8.20 10.42
C VAL A 323 -9.36 9.59 9.95
N TYR A 324 -10.43 9.68 9.15
CA TYR A 324 -10.99 10.94 8.65
C TYR A 324 -12.45 11.15 9.08
N GLN A 325 -12.91 12.40 8.96
CA GLN A 325 -14.29 12.83 9.14
C GLN A 325 -14.67 13.98 8.18
#